data_AF-A0A8C4QMR7-F1
#
_entry.id   AF-A0A8C4QMR7-F1
#
_cell.length_a   1.000
_cell.length_b   1.000
_cell.length_c   1.000
_cell.angle_alpha   90.00
_cell.angle_beta   90.00
_cell.angle_gamma   90.00
#
_symmetry.space_group_name_H-M   'P 1'
#
loop_
_entity.id
_entity.type
_entity.pdbx_description
1 polymer ?
#
loop_
_entity_poly.entity_id
_entity_poly.type
_entity_poly.pdbx_seq_one_letter_code
_entity_poly.pdbx_strand_id
1 'polypeptide(L)'
;MSSLSSTQLSGLGPLLCFQGVDRIALLDKTAYSEVAYQVSKAGCQRSKLEVFAGKAKEAFGEISKWNGAQLQEIGSVLGGFSGDDLKQLNPTVMPYFPASAIPELPKDVFKTLSAEQIKSLSAETAGAVTAEQKAALSQEQKIALNAALNNSFRTVGNREASLSASATIVLLMVTLTIFLFK
;
A
#
# COMPACT_ATOMS: atom_id res chain seq x y z
N MET A 1 11.91 -14.53 -31.01
CA MET A 1 10.62 -15.01 -30.45
C MET A 1 9.63 -13.88 -30.59
N SER A 2 8.51 -14.11 -31.25
CA SER A 2 7.54 -13.10 -31.68
C SER A 2 7.02 -12.30 -30.48
N SER A 3 7.11 -10.97 -30.54
CA SER A 3 6.57 -10.07 -29.51
C SER A 3 5.07 -10.32 -29.37
N LEU A 4 4.66 -10.86 -28.22
CA LEU A 4 3.26 -10.86 -27.83
C LEU A 4 2.81 -9.39 -27.76
N SER A 5 1.66 -9.06 -28.32
CA SER A 5 1.13 -7.70 -28.20
C SER A 5 0.68 -7.42 -26.76
N SER A 6 0.65 -6.15 -26.35
CA SER A 6 0.20 -5.74 -25.01
C SER A 6 -1.20 -6.28 -24.65
N THR A 7 -2.07 -6.46 -25.65
CA THR A 7 -3.39 -7.10 -25.52
C THR A 7 -3.30 -8.61 -25.24
N GLN A 8 -2.36 -9.31 -25.89
CA GLN A 8 -2.11 -10.74 -25.63
C GLN A 8 -1.49 -10.96 -24.25
N LEU A 9 -0.55 -10.10 -23.86
CA LEU A 9 0.09 -10.09 -22.55
C LEU A 9 -0.92 -9.80 -21.43
N SER A 10 -1.86 -8.86 -21.63
CA SER A 10 -2.92 -8.55 -20.67
C SER A 10 -3.85 -9.73 -20.40
N GLY A 11 -4.21 -10.51 -21.43
CA GLY A 11 -5.01 -11.74 -21.27
C GLY A 11 -4.26 -12.88 -20.59
N LEU A 12 -2.93 -12.84 -20.60
CA LEU A 12 -2.07 -13.86 -20.00
C LEU A 12 -1.78 -13.60 -18.51
N GLY A 13 -1.96 -12.38 -17.99
CA GLY A 13 -1.61 -12.03 -16.60
C GLY A 13 -2.10 -13.03 -15.55
N PRO A 14 -3.40 -13.38 -15.50
CA PRO A 14 -3.91 -14.41 -14.59
C PRO A 14 -3.38 -15.83 -14.89
N LEU A 15 -3.05 -16.11 -16.15
CA LEU A 15 -2.51 -17.39 -16.60
C LEU A 15 -1.03 -17.57 -16.24
N LEU A 16 -0.30 -16.48 -16.01
CA LEU A 16 1.11 -16.51 -15.60
C LEU A 16 1.29 -17.19 -14.23
N CYS A 17 0.29 -17.12 -13.34
CA CYS A 17 0.31 -17.88 -12.08
C CYS A 17 0.20 -19.40 -12.26
N PHE A 18 -0.16 -19.91 -13.44
CA PHE A 18 -0.17 -21.34 -13.75
C PHE A 18 1.10 -21.80 -14.47
N GLN A 19 1.95 -20.88 -14.90
CA GLN A 19 3.24 -21.21 -15.50
C GLN A 19 4.24 -21.71 -14.45
N GLY A 20 5.23 -22.48 -14.90
CA GLY A 20 6.38 -22.88 -14.08
C GLY A 20 7.29 -21.68 -13.79
N VAL A 21 7.97 -21.71 -12.64
CA VAL A 21 8.89 -20.65 -12.20
C VAL A 21 9.99 -20.36 -13.22
N ASP A 22 10.49 -21.39 -13.93
CA ASP A 22 11.52 -21.26 -14.95
C ASP A 22 11.07 -20.40 -16.13
N ARG A 23 9.79 -20.50 -16.53
CA ARG A 23 9.25 -19.69 -17.63
C ARG A 23 9.01 -18.24 -17.20
N ILE A 24 8.59 -18.03 -15.95
CA ILE A 24 8.44 -16.68 -15.39
C ILE A 24 9.81 -15.98 -15.34
N ALA A 25 10.87 -16.73 -15.00
CA ALA A 25 12.23 -16.20 -14.95
C ALA A 25 12.75 -15.72 -16.32
N LEU A 26 12.18 -16.20 -17.43
CA LEU A 26 12.52 -15.78 -18.78
C LEU A 26 11.80 -14.51 -19.25
N LEU A 27 10.84 -14.00 -18.47
CA LEU A 27 10.23 -12.70 -18.77
C LEU A 27 11.28 -11.61 -18.70
N ASP A 28 11.43 -10.84 -19.78
CA ASP A 28 12.23 -9.62 -19.74
C ASP A 28 11.49 -8.50 -19.00
N LYS A 29 12.23 -7.44 -18.67
CA LYS A 29 11.70 -6.30 -17.92
C LYS A 29 10.53 -5.59 -18.62
N THR A 30 10.54 -5.52 -19.95
CA THR A 30 9.51 -4.83 -20.74
C THR A 30 8.22 -5.64 -20.70
N ALA A 31 8.32 -6.94 -20.98
CA ALA A 31 7.19 -7.87 -20.92
C ALA A 31 6.59 -7.92 -19.51
N TYR A 32 7.42 -7.91 -18.46
CA TYR A 32 6.93 -7.85 -17.09
C TYR A 32 6.18 -6.54 -16.79
N SER A 33 6.73 -5.38 -17.14
CA SER A 33 6.06 -4.09 -16.92
C SER A 33 4.68 -4.04 -17.58
N GLU A 34 4.51 -4.60 -18.79
CA GLU A 34 3.22 -4.61 -19.49
C GLU A 34 2.14 -5.45 -18.79
N VAL A 35 2.54 -6.44 -17.98
CA VAL A 35 1.64 -7.35 -17.28
C VAL A 35 1.64 -7.20 -15.77
N ALA A 36 2.41 -6.27 -15.22
CA ALA A 36 2.64 -6.16 -13.78
C ALA A 36 1.32 -6.04 -13.00
N TYR A 37 0.43 -5.17 -13.47
CA TYR A 37 -0.90 -5.00 -12.89
C TYR A 37 -1.77 -6.26 -12.97
N GLN A 38 -1.71 -7.00 -14.07
CA GLN A 38 -2.53 -8.16 -14.32
C GLN A 38 -2.05 -9.35 -13.49
N VAL A 39 -0.73 -9.52 -13.36
CA VAL A 39 -0.11 -10.49 -12.44
C VAL A 39 -0.45 -10.13 -10.99
N SER A 40 -0.49 -8.83 -10.65
CA SER A 40 -0.77 -8.39 -9.28
C SER A 40 -2.19 -8.67 -8.80
N LYS A 41 -3.12 -8.91 -9.73
CA LYS A 41 -4.49 -9.38 -9.42
C LYS A 41 -4.60 -10.90 -9.34
N ALA A 42 -3.56 -11.62 -9.71
CA ALA A 42 -3.58 -13.07 -9.74
C ALA A 42 -3.11 -13.64 -8.39
N GLY A 43 -3.92 -14.51 -7.78
CA GLY A 43 -3.61 -15.21 -6.53
C GLY A 43 -2.53 -16.28 -6.74
N CYS A 44 -1.27 -15.85 -6.80
CA CYS A 44 -0.12 -16.70 -7.07
C CYS A 44 0.40 -17.38 -5.79
N GLN A 45 0.93 -18.60 -5.91
CA GLN A 45 1.72 -19.21 -4.84
C GLN A 45 2.98 -18.37 -4.55
N ARG A 46 3.40 -18.35 -3.28
CA ARG A 46 4.56 -17.58 -2.82
C ARG A 46 5.82 -17.76 -3.67
N SER A 47 6.18 -18.99 -4.03
CA SER A 47 7.38 -19.26 -4.84
C SER A 47 7.34 -18.57 -6.20
N LYS A 48 6.15 -18.34 -6.78
CA LYS A 48 5.98 -17.60 -8.02
C LYS A 48 6.02 -16.10 -7.78
N LEU A 49 5.42 -15.62 -6.69
CA LEU A 49 5.51 -14.23 -6.27
C LEU A 49 6.97 -13.80 -6.06
N GLU A 50 7.82 -14.67 -5.51
CA GLU A 50 9.25 -14.41 -5.34
C GLU A 50 9.97 -14.18 -6.68
N VAL A 51 9.64 -14.96 -7.72
CA VAL A 51 10.20 -14.75 -9.07
C VAL A 51 9.66 -13.45 -9.68
N PHE A 52 8.36 -13.17 -9.57
CA PHE A 52 7.79 -11.91 -10.04
C PHE A 52 8.34 -10.70 -9.30
N ALA A 53 8.65 -10.82 -8.00
CA ALA A 53 9.32 -9.77 -7.24
C ALA A 53 10.72 -9.48 -7.79
N GLY A 54 11.45 -10.51 -8.22
CA GLY A 54 12.69 -10.35 -8.98
C GLY A 54 12.48 -9.52 -10.25
N LYS A 55 11.45 -9.86 -11.04
CA LYS A 55 11.09 -9.13 -12.27
C LYS A 55 10.64 -7.69 -12.02
N ALA A 56 9.92 -7.44 -10.93
CA ALA A 56 9.58 -6.08 -10.49
C ALA A 56 10.83 -5.23 -10.25
N LYS A 57 11.85 -5.80 -9.60
CA LYS A 57 13.12 -5.11 -9.34
C LYS A 57 13.90 -4.84 -10.63
N GLU A 58 13.93 -5.79 -11.56
CA GLU A 58 14.54 -5.61 -12.89
C GLU A 58 13.83 -4.51 -13.71
N ALA A 59 12.50 -4.43 -13.60
CA ALA A 59 11.67 -3.53 -14.39
C ALA A 59 11.57 -2.11 -13.84
N PHE A 60 11.38 -1.98 -12.53
CA PHE A 60 11.14 -0.69 -11.87
C PHE A 60 12.38 -0.12 -11.17
N GLY A 61 13.48 -0.87 -11.15
CA GLY A 61 14.76 -0.43 -10.60
C GLY A 61 14.82 -0.49 -9.07
N GLU A 62 15.61 0.40 -8.47
CA GLU A 62 15.87 0.43 -7.03
C GLU A 62 14.59 0.66 -6.19
N ILE A 63 14.33 -0.23 -5.23
CA ILE A 63 13.13 -0.23 -4.38
C ILE A 63 12.98 1.09 -3.61
N SER A 64 14.08 1.68 -3.16
CA SER A 64 14.07 2.94 -2.40
C SER A 64 13.60 4.15 -3.20
N LYS A 65 13.58 4.04 -4.53
CA LYS A 65 13.11 5.08 -5.47
C LYS A 65 11.67 4.86 -5.94
N TRP A 66 11.03 3.77 -5.51
CA TRP A 66 9.66 3.49 -5.92
C TRP A 66 8.68 4.51 -5.35
N ASN A 67 7.62 4.76 -6.11
CA ASN A 67 6.52 5.64 -5.71
C ASN A 67 5.23 4.83 -5.45
N GLY A 68 4.21 5.52 -4.94
CA GLY A 68 2.93 4.89 -4.60
C GLY A 68 2.22 4.20 -5.78
N ALA A 69 2.31 4.77 -6.99
CA ALA A 69 1.71 4.18 -8.18
C ALA A 69 2.39 2.86 -8.55
N GLN A 70 3.72 2.80 -8.47
CA GLN A 70 4.48 1.56 -8.71
C GLN A 70 4.12 0.48 -7.69
N LEU A 71 3.97 0.81 -6.41
CA LEU A 71 3.53 -0.16 -5.39
C LEU A 71 2.13 -0.72 -5.69
N GLN A 72 1.21 0.13 -6.14
CA GLN A 72 -0.14 -0.30 -6.51
C GLN A 72 -0.17 -1.15 -7.78
N GLU A 73 0.69 -0.83 -8.74
CA GLU A 73 0.86 -1.59 -9.97
C GLU A 73 1.42 -2.99 -9.69
N ILE A 74 2.48 -3.07 -8.87
CA ILE A 74 3.09 -4.34 -8.45
C ILE A 74 2.14 -5.17 -7.58
N GLY A 75 1.30 -4.55 -6.75
CA GLY A 75 0.19 -5.18 -6.05
C GLY A 75 0.60 -6.42 -5.22
N SER A 76 -0.10 -7.56 -5.41
CA SER A 76 0.15 -8.80 -4.64
C SER A 76 1.54 -9.40 -4.83
N VAL A 77 2.28 -9.02 -5.88
CA VAL A 77 3.68 -9.44 -6.09
C VAL A 77 4.57 -8.98 -4.93
N LEU A 78 4.21 -7.91 -4.21
CA LEU A 78 4.88 -7.50 -2.97
C LEU A 78 4.87 -8.60 -1.90
N GLY A 79 3.90 -9.52 -1.95
CA GLY A 79 3.88 -10.72 -1.11
C GLY A 79 5.11 -11.60 -1.30
N GLY A 80 5.73 -11.60 -2.48
CA GLY A 80 6.95 -12.34 -2.78
C GLY A 80 8.24 -11.70 -2.27
N PHE A 81 8.17 -10.57 -1.57
CA PHE A 81 9.37 -9.82 -1.19
C PHE A 81 10.10 -10.52 -0.06
N SER A 82 11.42 -10.35 -0.02
CA SER A 82 12.25 -10.70 1.13
C SER A 82 12.18 -9.62 2.20
N GLY A 83 12.63 -9.96 3.42
CA GLY A 83 12.67 -8.99 4.51
C GLY A 83 13.59 -7.79 4.24
N ASP A 84 14.66 -7.99 3.46
CA ASP A 84 15.59 -6.93 3.08
C ASP A 84 15.07 -6.08 1.91
N ASP A 85 14.25 -6.67 1.02
CA ASP A 85 13.51 -5.88 0.03
C ASP A 85 12.51 -4.93 0.73
N LEU A 86 11.76 -5.44 1.73
CA LEU A 86 10.78 -4.63 2.46
C LEU A 86 11.41 -3.46 3.23
N LYS A 87 12.59 -3.65 3.84
CA LYS A 87 13.30 -2.59 4.56
C LYS A 87 13.72 -1.41 3.66
N GLN A 88 13.86 -1.64 2.35
CA GLN A 88 14.24 -0.60 1.40
C GLN A 88 13.08 0.32 1.02
N LEU A 89 11.83 -0.09 1.27
CA LEU A 89 10.67 0.73 0.96
C LEU A 89 10.64 1.99 1.84
N ASN A 90 10.48 3.15 1.22
CA ASN A 90 10.37 4.40 1.96
C ASN A 90 9.06 4.43 2.78
N PRO A 91 9.07 4.83 4.06
CA PRO A 91 7.85 5.02 4.83
C PRO A 91 6.77 5.87 4.13
N THR A 92 7.18 6.84 3.29
CA THR A 92 6.24 7.71 2.55
C THR A 92 5.39 6.98 1.50
N VAL A 93 5.82 5.80 1.03
CA VAL A 93 5.05 5.00 0.07
C VAL A 93 4.19 3.92 0.71
N MET A 94 4.38 3.65 2.01
CA MET A 94 3.62 2.64 2.76
C MET A 94 2.09 2.85 2.78
N PRO A 95 1.54 4.08 2.69
CA PRO A 95 0.10 4.27 2.52
C PRO A 95 -0.48 3.60 1.27
N TYR A 96 0.35 3.39 0.24
CA TYR A 96 -0.02 2.78 -1.03
C TYR A 96 0.29 1.27 -1.07
N PHE A 97 0.84 0.71 0.01
CA PHE A 97 1.12 -0.72 0.10
C PHE A 97 -0.20 -1.50 0.05
N PRO A 98 -0.38 -2.43 -0.89
CA PRO A 98 -1.64 -3.11 -1.12
C PRO A 98 -1.98 -4.08 0.02
N ALA A 99 -3.19 -3.96 0.56
CA ALA A 99 -3.70 -4.84 1.61
C ALA A 99 -3.67 -6.33 1.21
N SER A 100 -3.91 -6.64 -0.07
CA SER A 100 -3.87 -8.02 -0.60
C SER A 100 -2.49 -8.68 -0.54
N ALA A 101 -1.40 -7.91 -0.47
CA ALA A 101 -0.06 -8.48 -0.33
C ALA A 101 0.28 -8.87 1.11
N ILE A 102 -0.45 -8.33 2.11
CA ILE A 102 -0.14 -8.54 3.52
C ILE A 102 -0.26 -10.03 3.90
N PRO A 103 -1.37 -10.74 3.61
CA PRO A 103 -1.48 -12.15 3.97
C PRO A 103 -0.46 -13.07 3.29
N GLU A 104 0.08 -12.65 2.14
CA GLU A 104 1.06 -13.41 1.34
C GLU A 104 2.49 -13.32 1.92
N LEU A 105 2.74 -12.39 2.84
CA LEU A 105 4.01 -12.24 3.55
C LEU A 105 4.09 -13.20 4.75
N PRO A 106 5.07 -14.10 4.83
CA PRO A 106 5.35 -14.88 6.04
C PRO A 106 5.56 -13.96 7.23
N LYS A 107 5.13 -14.38 8.42
CA LYS A 107 5.32 -13.62 9.65
C LYS A 107 6.77 -13.18 9.88
N ASP A 108 7.74 -14.01 9.52
CA ASP A 108 9.16 -13.74 9.70
C ASP A 108 9.71 -12.72 8.70
N VAL A 109 9.05 -12.54 7.56
CA VAL A 109 9.32 -11.48 6.60
C VAL A 109 8.57 -10.22 7.01
N PHE A 110 7.28 -10.30 7.35
CA PHE A 110 6.49 -9.14 7.74
C PHE A 110 7.09 -8.41 8.96
N LYS A 111 7.59 -9.16 9.96
CA LYS A 111 8.22 -8.58 11.16
C LYS A 111 9.52 -7.81 10.86
N THR A 112 10.07 -7.85 9.65
CA THR A 112 11.27 -7.07 9.30
C THR A 112 10.97 -5.61 8.95
N LEU A 113 9.70 -5.27 8.71
CA LEU A 113 9.26 -3.88 8.54
C LEU A 113 9.59 -3.08 9.80
N SER A 114 10.10 -1.86 9.63
CA SER A 114 10.35 -0.97 10.76
C SER A 114 9.03 -0.48 11.39
N ALA A 115 9.09 -0.04 12.65
CA ALA A 115 7.94 0.59 13.30
C ALA A 115 7.46 1.84 12.53
N GLU A 116 8.37 2.59 11.90
CA GLU A 116 8.06 3.75 11.04
C GLU A 116 7.25 3.34 9.79
N GLN A 117 7.66 2.25 9.14
CA GLN A 117 6.97 1.70 7.97
C GLN A 117 5.57 1.19 8.35
N ILE A 118 5.45 0.43 9.45
CA ILE A 118 4.17 -0.09 9.94
C ILE A 118 3.22 1.04 10.32
N LYS A 119 3.71 2.07 11.03
CA LYS A 119 2.91 3.23 11.42
C LYS A 119 2.37 4.01 10.21
N SER A 120 3.10 3.98 9.11
CA SER A 120 2.75 4.67 7.86
C SER A 120 1.81 3.86 6.96
N LEU A 121 1.45 2.62 7.33
CA LEU A 121 0.45 1.85 6.60
C LEU A 121 -0.91 2.57 6.61
N SER A 122 -1.69 2.38 5.56
CA SER A 122 -3.10 2.77 5.56
C SER A 122 -3.87 1.94 6.60
N ALA A 123 -5.01 2.44 7.07
CA ALA A 123 -5.86 1.68 8.00
C ALA A 123 -6.38 0.37 7.37
N GLU A 124 -6.63 0.37 6.05
CA GLU A 124 -7.03 -0.82 5.30
C GLU A 124 -5.90 -1.87 5.28
N THR A 125 -4.68 -1.46 4.92
CA THR A 125 -3.52 -2.35 4.87
C THR A 125 -3.12 -2.85 6.26
N ALA A 126 -3.20 -1.99 7.28
CA ALA A 126 -3.00 -2.37 8.67
C ALA A 126 -4.07 -3.37 9.15
N GLY A 127 -5.32 -3.23 8.67
CA GLY A 127 -6.42 -4.16 8.94
C GLY A 127 -6.24 -5.55 8.32
N ALA A 128 -5.44 -5.67 7.26
CA ALA A 128 -5.13 -6.94 6.60
C ALA A 128 -4.04 -7.76 7.32
N VAL A 129 -3.39 -7.21 8.35
CA VAL A 129 -2.34 -7.92 9.12
C VAL A 129 -2.94 -9.11 9.85
N THR A 130 -2.40 -10.29 9.58
CA THR A 130 -2.87 -11.57 10.14
C THR A 130 -2.53 -11.71 11.63
N ALA A 131 -3.21 -12.64 12.31
CA ALA A 131 -2.94 -12.92 13.72
C ALA A 131 -1.51 -13.43 13.95
N GLU A 132 -1.02 -14.28 13.05
CA GLU A 132 0.32 -14.87 13.09
C GLU A 132 1.41 -13.82 12.87
N GLN A 133 1.20 -12.89 11.94
CA GLN A 133 2.08 -11.75 11.73
C GLN A 133 2.11 -10.84 12.96
N LYS A 134 0.93 -10.48 13.48
CA LYS A 134 0.80 -9.63 14.67
C LYS A 134 1.47 -10.25 15.90
N ALA A 135 1.37 -11.58 16.06
CA ALA A 135 2.02 -12.29 17.16
C ALA A 135 3.55 -12.21 17.09
N ALA A 136 4.12 -12.20 15.89
CA ALA A 136 5.56 -12.14 15.65
C ALA A 136 6.18 -10.74 15.81
N LEU A 137 5.37 -9.68 15.92
CA LEU A 137 5.83 -8.30 16.05
C LEU A 137 6.42 -7.99 17.43
N SER A 138 7.42 -7.09 17.44
CA SER A 138 7.92 -6.45 18.66
C SER A 138 6.86 -5.56 19.32
N GLN A 139 7.11 -5.13 20.55
CA GLN A 139 6.19 -4.23 21.25
C GLN A 139 6.05 -2.87 20.54
N GLU A 140 7.15 -2.31 20.04
CA GLU A 140 7.14 -1.06 19.28
C GLU A 140 6.34 -1.18 17.98
N GLN A 141 6.54 -2.29 17.25
CA GLN A 141 5.80 -2.58 16.02
C GLN A 141 4.29 -2.77 16.29
N LYS A 142 3.90 -3.38 17.40
CA LYS A 142 2.49 -3.51 17.82
C LYS A 142 1.85 -2.15 18.12
N ILE A 143 2.58 -1.26 18.79
CA ILE A 143 2.14 0.12 19.03
C ILE A 143 1.96 0.86 17.70
N ALA A 144 2.93 0.75 16.79
CA ALA A 144 2.85 1.33 15.45
C ALA A 144 1.65 0.80 14.65
N LEU A 145 1.39 -0.51 14.70
CA LEU A 145 0.25 -1.12 14.02
C LEU A 145 -1.08 -0.59 14.57
N ASN A 146 -1.22 -0.48 15.89
CA ASN A 146 -2.41 0.11 16.50
C ASN A 146 -2.58 1.59 16.09
N ALA A 147 -1.48 2.35 15.96
CA ALA A 147 -1.54 3.72 15.47
C ALA A 147 -2.02 3.79 14.01
N ALA A 148 -1.54 2.91 13.14
CA ALA A 148 -1.96 2.82 11.74
C ALA A 148 -3.46 2.46 11.60
N LEU A 149 -3.94 1.48 12.37
CA LEU A 149 -5.36 1.11 12.44
C LEU A 149 -6.27 2.30 12.80
N ASN A 150 -5.77 3.17 13.69
CA ASN A 150 -6.50 4.35 14.17
C ASN A 150 -6.27 5.62 13.31
N ASN A 151 -5.40 5.57 12.30
CA ASN A 151 -5.07 6.76 11.51
C ASN A 151 -6.25 7.22 10.63
N SER A 152 -7.20 6.33 10.31
CA SER A 152 -8.47 6.66 9.65
C SER A 152 -9.33 7.67 10.44
N PHE A 153 -9.15 7.76 11.76
CA PHE A 153 -9.88 8.72 12.60
C PHE A 153 -9.35 10.16 12.49
N ARG A 154 -8.10 10.38 12.05
CA ARG A 154 -7.50 11.73 12.06
C ARG A 154 -7.84 12.57 10.82
N THR A 155 -8.11 11.93 9.69
CA THR A 155 -8.51 12.62 8.45
C THR A 155 -9.98 13.04 8.43
N VAL A 156 -10.84 12.42 9.26
CA VAL A 156 -12.25 12.82 9.41
C VAL A 156 -12.44 13.83 10.55
N GLY A 157 -11.66 13.74 11.65
CA GLY A 157 -11.81 14.62 12.82
C GLY A 157 -11.30 16.07 12.68
N ASN A 158 -10.48 16.37 11.66
CA ASN A 158 -9.87 17.69 11.49
C ASN A 158 -10.67 18.65 10.58
N ARG A 159 -11.88 18.29 10.13
CA ARG A 159 -12.77 19.23 9.42
C ARG A 159 -13.78 19.96 10.30
N GLU A 160 -13.83 19.68 11.61
CA GLU A 160 -14.79 20.32 12.53
C GLU A 160 -14.16 21.23 13.60
N ALA A 161 -12.85 21.47 13.58
CA ALA A 161 -12.18 22.37 14.54
C ALA A 161 -11.86 23.76 13.96
N SER A 162 -12.67 24.24 13.02
CA SER A 162 -12.59 25.63 12.51
C SER A 162 -13.98 26.24 12.33
N LEU A 163 -14.75 26.35 13.40
CA LEU A 163 -15.80 27.37 13.51
C LEU A 163 -15.40 28.32 14.65
N SER A 164 -14.69 29.34 14.18
CA SER A 164 -14.28 30.57 14.84
C SER A 164 -15.30 31.10 15.85
N ALA A 165 -14.78 31.58 16.97
CA ALA A 165 -15.44 32.34 18.02
C ALA A 165 -16.00 33.70 17.50
N SER A 166 -16.99 33.68 16.60
CA SER A 166 -17.60 34.89 16.02
C SER A 166 -19.14 34.89 16.03
N ALA A 167 -19.80 33.86 16.58
CA ALA A 167 -21.26 33.83 16.60
C ALA A 167 -21.90 34.74 17.69
N THR A 168 -21.14 35.19 18.70
CA THR A 168 -21.68 36.04 19.78
C THR A 168 -21.63 37.54 19.48
N ILE A 169 -20.81 38.01 18.53
CA ILE A 169 -20.66 39.46 18.27
C ILE A 169 -21.67 39.97 17.23
N VAL A 170 -22.09 39.13 16.27
CA VAL A 170 -23.03 39.56 15.22
C VAL A 170 -24.45 39.81 15.77
N LEU A 171 -24.85 39.09 16.84
CA LEU A 171 -26.19 39.25 17.44
C LEU A 171 -26.35 40.61 18.15
N LEU A 172 -25.27 41.23 18.63
CA LEU A 172 -25.31 42.53 19.33
C LEU A 172 -25.43 43.74 18.38
N MET A 173 -24.97 43.62 17.13
CA MET A 173 -25.05 44.73 16.15
C MET A 173 -26.43 44.83 15.47
N VAL A 174 -27.15 43.70 15.34
CA VAL A 174 -28.48 43.67 14.71
C VAL A 174 -29.58 44.15 15.66
N THR A 175 -29.43 43.98 16.98
CA THR A 175 -30.40 44.52 17.95
C THR A 175 -30.28 46.03 18.16
N LEU A 176 -29.09 46.61 17.99
CA LEU A 176 -28.86 48.05 18.23
C LEU A 176 -29.42 48.93 17.09
N THR A 177 -29.47 48.42 15.85
CA THR A 177 -30.04 49.15 14.71
C THR A 177 -31.58 49.16 14.71
N ILE A 178 -32.23 48.14 15.28
CA ILE A 178 -33.69 48.07 15.39
C ILE A 178 -34.22 49.03 16.48
N PHE A 179 -33.45 49.28 17.54
CA PHE A 179 -33.85 50.19 18.63
C PHE A 179 -33.66 51.69 18.32
N LEU A 180 -32.82 52.05 17.34
CA LEU A 180 -32.56 53.45 16.98
C LEU A 180 -33.52 54.02 15.91
N PHE A 181 -34.46 53.22 15.39
CA PHE A 181 -35.41 53.62 14.35
C PHE A 181 -36.89 53.46 14.75
N LYS A 182 -37.21 53.52 16.05
CA LYS A 182 -38.59 53.58 16.53
C LYS A 182 -38.82 54.75 17.48
#